data_AF-A0A1G8N805-F1
#
_entry.id   AF-A0A1G8N805-F1
#
_cell.length_a   1.000
_cell.length_b   1.000
_cell.length_c   1.000
_cell.angle_alpha   90.00
_cell.angle_beta   90.00
_cell.angle_gamma   90.00
#
_symmetry.space_group_name_H-M   'P 1'
#
loop_
_entity.id
_entity.type
_entity.pdbx_description
1 polymer ?
#
loop_
_entity_poly.entity_id
_entity_poly.type
_entity_poly.pdbx_seq_one_letter_code
_entity_poly.pdbx_strand_id
1 'polypeptide(L)'
;MKNLIILIKDPFKVIKEDKSDFLIWLIFTIITGQLGIFANFIVRHYTNNTSLKNSIYIESTNGSFYTFSIALIASLLGPIFINFIKSDKIQFRTLKTFTIIIAIFYLFIAGIVYTSIQSKNKTVILSKNIESDFSQLIIYIFAIIFASYGYCILKLESSTLNFSNINDPLFSEQNNENVESLLNSEQSLNQDPNGIEL
;
A
#
# COMPACT_ATOMS: atom_id res chain seq x y z
N MET A 1 9.50 -12.17 17.78
CA MET A 1 10.01 -12.08 16.39
C MET A 1 9.32 -13.02 15.40
N LYS A 2 9.10 -14.32 15.72
CA LYS A 2 8.39 -15.25 14.81
C LYS A 2 7.01 -14.73 14.34
N ASN A 3 6.21 -14.17 15.25
CA ASN A 3 4.86 -13.66 14.92
C ASN A 3 4.88 -12.47 13.94
N LEU A 4 5.89 -11.58 14.03
CA LEU A 4 6.02 -10.44 13.13
C LEU A 4 6.34 -10.88 11.69
N ILE A 5 7.22 -11.87 11.54
CA ILE A 5 7.60 -12.41 10.24
C ILE A 5 6.41 -13.08 9.55
N ILE A 6 5.55 -13.76 10.33
CA ILE A 6 4.32 -14.38 9.83
C ILE A 6 3.37 -13.30 9.31
N LEU A 7 3.11 -12.24 10.10
CA LEU A 7 2.25 -11.13 9.68
C LEU A 7 2.70 -10.45 8.39
N ILE A 8 4.01 -10.33 8.18
CA ILE A 8 4.58 -9.71 6.96
C ILE A 8 4.51 -10.66 5.76
N LYS A 9 4.79 -11.96 5.96
CA LYS A 9 4.95 -12.92 4.86
C LYS A 9 3.65 -13.58 4.42
N ASP A 10 2.74 -13.85 5.35
CA ASP A 10 1.55 -14.65 5.07
C ASP A 10 0.61 -13.99 4.05
N PRO A 11 0.40 -12.66 4.03
CA PRO A 11 -0.40 -12.03 2.99
C PRO A 11 0.12 -12.31 1.58
N PHE A 12 1.44 -12.42 1.36
CA PHE A 12 1.99 -12.76 0.05
C PHE A 12 1.63 -14.18 -0.44
N LYS A 13 1.12 -15.06 0.44
CA LYS A 13 0.62 -16.38 0.01
C LYS A 13 -0.59 -16.25 -0.92
N VAL A 14 -1.37 -15.17 -0.83
CA VAL A 14 -2.50 -14.88 -1.73
C VAL A 14 -2.06 -14.85 -3.20
N ILE A 15 -0.83 -14.41 -3.49
CA ILE A 15 -0.29 -14.39 -4.86
C ILE A 15 -0.20 -15.82 -5.45
N LYS A 16 0.01 -16.85 -4.61
CA LYS A 16 0.10 -18.23 -5.10
C LYS A 16 -1.24 -18.79 -5.53
N GLU A 17 -2.33 -18.30 -4.93
CA GLU A 17 -3.70 -18.67 -5.25
C GLU A 17 -4.13 -17.99 -6.56
N ASP A 18 -4.04 -16.65 -6.61
CA ASP A 18 -4.48 -15.84 -7.75
C ASP A 18 -3.30 -15.25 -8.53
N LYS A 19 -2.43 -16.12 -9.07
CA LYS A 19 -1.24 -15.69 -9.82
C LYS A 19 -1.59 -14.79 -11.01
N SER A 20 -2.69 -15.10 -11.69
CA SER A 20 -3.16 -14.37 -12.87
C SER A 20 -3.58 -12.95 -12.51
N ASP A 21 -4.39 -12.78 -11.46
CA ASP A 21 -4.84 -11.45 -11.01
C ASP A 21 -3.65 -10.59 -10.56
N PHE A 22 -2.71 -11.18 -9.81
CA PHE A 22 -1.50 -10.47 -9.41
C PHE A 22 -0.63 -10.08 -10.61
N LEU A 23 -0.49 -10.95 -11.61
CA LEU A 23 0.26 -10.65 -12.83
C LEU A 23 -0.41 -9.52 -13.64
N ILE A 24 -1.74 -9.53 -13.76
CA ILE A 24 -2.50 -8.44 -14.37
C ILE A 24 -2.25 -7.15 -13.60
N TRP A 25 -2.40 -7.17 -12.27
CA TRP A 25 -2.13 -6.00 -11.44
C TRP A 25 -0.70 -5.48 -11.62
N LEU A 26 0.31 -6.35 -11.66
CA LEU A 26 1.71 -5.97 -11.84
C LEU A 26 1.94 -5.32 -13.20
N ILE A 27 1.39 -5.89 -14.28
CA ILE A 27 1.53 -5.32 -15.63
C ILE A 27 0.86 -3.95 -15.69
N PHE A 28 -0.40 -3.83 -15.28
CA PHE A 28 -1.15 -2.59 -15.44
C PHE A 28 -0.77 -1.49 -14.44
N THR A 29 -0.38 -1.86 -13.22
CA THR A 29 -0.07 -0.87 -12.17
C THR A 29 1.40 -0.47 -12.22
N ILE A 30 2.31 -1.44 -12.36
CA ILE A 30 3.75 -1.18 -12.32
C ILE A 30 4.29 -0.87 -13.71
N ILE A 31 4.11 -1.76 -14.70
CA ILE A 31 4.71 -1.61 -16.03
C ILE A 31 4.04 -0.48 -16.81
N THR A 32 2.71 -0.54 -16.97
CA THR A 32 1.94 0.49 -17.69
C THR A 32 2.03 1.84 -17.00
N GLY A 33 2.12 1.85 -15.67
CA GLY A 33 2.37 3.05 -14.88
C GLY A 33 3.66 3.80 -15.25
N GLN A 34 4.66 3.12 -15.83
CA GLN A 34 5.91 3.74 -16.32
C GLN A 34 5.84 4.24 -17.76
N LEU A 35 4.72 4.09 -18.49
CA LEU A 35 4.65 4.45 -19.91
C LEU A 35 5.04 5.91 -20.17
N GLY A 36 4.72 6.84 -19.26
CA GLY A 36 5.17 8.23 -19.37
C GLY A 36 6.70 8.37 -19.35
N ILE A 37 7.38 7.64 -18.46
CA ILE A 37 8.84 7.62 -18.38
C ILE A 37 9.44 6.99 -19.64
N PHE A 38 8.86 5.88 -20.12
CA PHE A 38 9.30 5.23 -21.35
C PHE A 38 9.09 6.10 -22.59
N ALA A 39 7.97 6.81 -22.67
CA ALA A 39 7.72 7.77 -23.74
C ALA A 39 8.78 8.88 -23.73
N ASN A 40 9.16 9.40 -22.55
CA ASN A 40 10.24 10.38 -22.42
C ASN A 40 11.58 9.84 -22.93
N PHE A 41 11.90 8.57 -22.67
CA PHE A 41 13.11 7.94 -23.21
C PHE A 41 13.10 7.90 -24.74
N ILE A 42 11.99 7.47 -25.33
CA ILE A 42 11.82 7.36 -26.78
C ILE A 42 11.96 8.75 -27.43
N VAL A 43 11.22 9.75 -26.94
CA VAL A 43 11.23 11.10 -27.49
C VAL A 43 12.63 11.72 -27.42
N ARG A 44 13.35 11.56 -26.29
CA ARG A 44 14.72 12.09 -26.16
C ARG A 44 15.74 11.36 -27.03
N HIS A 45 15.57 10.07 -27.23
CA HIS A 45 16.43 9.31 -28.12
C HIS A 45 16.27 9.80 -29.56
N TYR A 46 15.03 9.92 -30.05
CA TYR A 46 14.77 10.35 -31.42
C TYR A 46 15.02 11.84 -31.69
N THR A 47 14.75 12.71 -30.71
CA THR A 47 14.86 14.17 -30.92
C THR A 47 16.27 14.68 -30.64
N ASN A 48 16.92 14.17 -29.60
CA ASN A 48 18.16 14.75 -29.06
C ASN A 48 19.36 13.79 -29.12
N ASN A 49 19.23 12.62 -29.77
CA ASN A 49 20.25 11.54 -29.77
C ASN A 49 20.82 11.24 -28.38
N THR A 50 19.97 11.37 -27.35
CA THR A 50 20.41 11.19 -25.96
C THR A 50 20.57 9.69 -25.69
N SER A 51 21.70 9.33 -25.06
CA SER A 51 21.96 7.96 -24.66
C SER A 51 20.99 7.53 -23.56
N LEU A 52 20.68 6.23 -23.48
CA LEU A 52 19.77 5.67 -22.47
C LEU A 52 20.20 6.02 -21.03
N LYS A 53 21.52 6.00 -20.76
CA LYS A 53 22.09 6.37 -19.46
C LYS A 53 21.79 7.83 -19.09
N ASN A 54 21.95 8.75 -20.04
CA ASN A 54 21.65 10.16 -19.82
C ASN A 54 20.15 10.38 -19.66
N SER A 55 19.32 9.66 -20.42
CA SER A 55 17.86 9.72 -20.26
C SER A 55 17.41 9.26 -18.87
N ILE A 56 17.98 8.17 -18.35
CA ILE A 56 17.73 7.69 -16.97
C ILE A 56 18.16 8.75 -15.95
N TYR A 57 19.33 9.36 -16.12
CA TYR A 57 19.81 10.42 -15.23
C TYR A 57 18.88 11.63 -15.24
N ILE A 58 18.37 12.05 -16.40
CA ILE A 58 17.44 13.18 -16.49
C ILE A 58 16.09 12.83 -15.82
N GLU A 59 15.54 11.64 -16.04
CA GLU A 59 14.31 11.22 -15.31
C GLU A 59 14.54 11.11 -13.81
N SER A 60 15.74 10.69 -13.42
CA SER A 60 16.11 10.61 -12.02
C SER A 60 16.17 11.98 -11.36
N THR A 61 16.85 12.94 -12.00
CA THR A 61 16.96 14.33 -11.53
C THR A 61 15.62 15.08 -11.54
N ASN A 62 14.70 14.73 -12.45
CA ASN A 62 13.32 15.23 -12.46
C ASN A 62 12.44 14.61 -11.38
N GLY A 63 12.92 13.58 -10.69
CA GLY A 63 12.18 12.87 -9.66
C GLY A 63 11.01 12.03 -10.20
N SER A 64 11.06 11.60 -11.46
CA SER A 64 9.96 10.83 -12.09
C SER A 64 9.63 9.53 -11.35
N PHE A 65 10.63 8.80 -10.86
CA PHE A 65 10.37 7.61 -10.06
C PHE A 65 9.85 7.92 -8.65
N TYR A 66 10.18 9.09 -8.07
CA TYR A 66 9.62 9.50 -6.77
C TYR A 66 8.14 9.79 -6.88
N THR A 67 7.77 10.59 -7.88
CA THR A 67 6.37 10.95 -8.13
C THR A 67 5.55 9.71 -8.45
N PHE A 68 6.10 8.77 -9.22
CA PHE A 68 5.46 7.47 -9.43
C PHE A 68 5.30 6.68 -8.12
N SER A 69 6.33 6.56 -7.29
CA SER A 69 6.24 5.87 -6.00
C SER A 69 5.18 6.44 -5.07
N ILE A 70 5.10 7.77 -5.00
CA ILE A 70 4.08 8.49 -4.23
C ILE A 70 2.69 8.17 -4.79
N ALA A 71 2.51 8.26 -6.12
CA ALA A 71 1.24 7.95 -6.77
C ALA A 71 0.82 6.48 -6.56
N LEU A 72 1.77 5.56 -6.62
CA LEU A 72 1.54 4.13 -6.42
C LEU A 72 1.03 3.81 -5.01
N ILE A 73 1.62 4.42 -3.98
CA ILE A 73 1.17 4.21 -2.59
C ILE A 73 -0.12 4.97 -2.30
N ALA A 74 -0.29 6.17 -2.85
CA ALA A 74 -1.52 6.93 -2.72
C ALA A 74 -2.72 6.20 -3.35
N SER A 75 -2.54 5.57 -4.52
CA SER A 75 -3.61 4.82 -5.19
C SER A 75 -4.05 3.58 -4.43
N LEU A 76 -3.17 3.00 -3.60
CA LEU A 76 -3.48 1.89 -2.70
C LEU A 76 -4.33 2.32 -1.49
N LEU A 77 -4.09 3.52 -0.94
CA LEU A 77 -4.76 3.97 0.28
C LEU A 77 -6.28 4.02 0.13
N GLY A 78 -6.79 4.56 -0.98
CA GLY A 78 -8.24 4.68 -1.21
C GLY A 78 -8.98 3.35 -1.08
N PRO A 79 -8.63 2.32 -1.86
CA PRO A 79 -9.20 0.99 -1.75
C PRO A 79 -9.08 0.37 -0.34
N ILE A 80 -7.93 0.51 0.32
CA ILE A 80 -7.76 -0.03 1.69
C ILE A 80 -8.66 0.69 2.68
N PHE A 81 -8.78 2.02 2.60
CA PHE A 81 -9.67 2.80 3.46
C PHE A 81 -11.14 2.45 3.22
N ILE A 82 -11.56 2.34 1.95
CA ILE A 82 -12.94 1.95 1.63
C ILE A 82 -13.24 0.55 2.16
N ASN A 83 -12.34 -0.40 1.94
CA ASN A 83 -12.49 -1.76 2.46
C ASN A 83 -12.44 -1.80 4.00
N PHE A 84 -11.66 -0.92 4.64
CA PHE A 84 -11.63 -0.79 6.10
C PHE A 84 -12.94 -0.23 6.68
N ILE A 85 -13.57 0.74 6.02
CA ILE A 85 -14.82 1.37 6.48
C ILE A 85 -16.04 0.49 6.17
N LYS A 86 -16.07 -0.14 4.99
CA LYS A 86 -17.24 -0.90 4.49
C LYS A 86 -17.25 -2.38 4.87
N SER A 87 -16.15 -2.94 5.39
CA SER A 87 -16.15 -4.36 5.76
C SER A 87 -16.93 -4.55 7.06
N ASP A 88 -18.12 -5.14 6.95
CA ASP A 88 -18.95 -5.55 8.10
C ASP A 88 -18.25 -6.63 8.94
N LYS A 89 -17.30 -7.35 8.35
CA LYS A 89 -16.49 -8.36 9.02
C LYS A 89 -15.22 -7.72 9.56
N ILE A 90 -14.94 -7.91 10.85
CA ILE A 90 -13.75 -7.34 11.53
C ILE A 90 -12.44 -8.06 11.13
N GLN A 91 -12.48 -8.88 10.08
CA GLN A 91 -11.33 -9.70 9.69
C GLN A 91 -10.16 -8.83 9.21
N PHE A 92 -8.98 -9.13 9.74
CA PHE A 92 -7.70 -8.47 9.40
C PHE A 92 -7.67 -6.94 9.61
N ARG A 93 -8.57 -6.40 10.45
CA ARG A 93 -8.69 -4.94 10.68
C ARG A 93 -7.39 -4.34 11.20
N THR A 94 -6.72 -5.00 12.15
CA THR A 94 -5.40 -4.60 12.66
C THR A 94 -4.36 -4.49 11.53
N LEU A 95 -4.33 -5.46 10.64
CA LEU A 95 -3.36 -5.53 9.54
C LEU A 95 -3.59 -4.39 8.52
N LYS A 96 -4.86 -4.09 8.20
CA LYS A 96 -5.23 -2.94 7.37
C LYS A 96 -4.83 -1.62 8.02
N THR A 97 -5.10 -1.44 9.32
CA THR A 97 -4.70 -0.24 10.08
C THR A 97 -3.19 -0.02 10.02
N PHE A 98 -2.38 -1.05 10.31
CA PHE A 98 -0.93 -0.93 10.22
C PHE A 98 -0.46 -0.61 8.80
N THR A 99 -1.10 -1.20 7.79
CA THR A 99 -0.77 -0.94 6.38
C THR A 99 -1.05 0.53 6.01
N ILE A 100 -2.19 1.07 6.44
CA ILE A 100 -2.53 2.49 6.26
C ILE A 100 -1.51 3.40 6.94
N ILE A 101 -1.18 3.13 8.22
CA ILE A 101 -0.22 3.93 8.98
C ILE A 101 1.14 3.93 8.28
N ILE A 102 1.66 2.75 7.93
CA ILE A 102 2.96 2.62 7.25
C ILE A 102 2.94 3.33 5.89
N ALA A 103 1.85 3.22 5.13
CA ALA A 103 1.71 3.90 3.84
C ALA A 103 1.72 5.44 4.00
N ILE A 104 1.04 5.99 5.01
CA ILE A 104 1.05 7.43 5.29
C ILE A 104 2.47 7.90 5.69
N PHE A 105 3.15 7.17 6.58
CA PHE A 105 4.53 7.48 6.96
C PHE A 105 5.48 7.40 5.75
N TYR A 106 5.31 6.39 4.90
CA TYR A 106 6.08 6.26 3.68
C TYR A 106 5.86 7.46 2.75
N LEU A 107 4.61 7.89 2.53
CA LEU A 107 4.31 9.06 1.69
C LEU A 107 4.95 10.33 2.25
N PHE A 108 4.92 10.52 3.56
CA PHE A 108 5.56 11.65 4.22
C PHE A 108 7.08 11.65 4.00
N ILE A 109 7.74 10.52 4.24
CA ILE A 109 9.19 10.36 4.03
C ILE A 109 9.55 10.56 2.55
N ALA A 110 8.83 9.92 1.63
CA ALA A 110 9.05 10.04 0.20
C ALA A 110 8.89 11.49 -0.28
N GLY A 111 7.89 12.21 0.24
CA GLY A 111 7.67 13.62 -0.04
C GLY A 111 8.80 14.53 0.45
N ILE A 112 9.31 14.30 1.67
CA ILE A 112 10.45 15.04 2.22
C ILE A 112 11.70 14.80 1.38
N VAL A 113 12.01 13.53 1.06
CA VAL A 113 13.20 13.17 0.27
C VAL A 113 13.11 13.77 -1.12
N TYR A 114 11.97 13.61 -1.80
CA TYR A 114 11.71 14.22 -3.11
C TYR A 114 11.93 15.73 -3.09
N THR A 115 11.32 16.44 -2.13
CA THR A 115 11.41 17.90 -2.02
C THR A 115 12.85 18.34 -1.73
N SER A 116 13.57 17.60 -0.88
CA SER A 116 14.96 17.90 -0.53
C SER A 116 15.88 17.80 -1.75
N ILE A 117 15.71 16.75 -2.54
CA ILE A 117 16.51 16.50 -3.74
C ILE A 117 16.18 17.51 -4.84
N GLN A 118 14.89 17.81 -5.04
CA GLN A 118 14.48 18.83 -6.01
C GLN A 118 15.01 20.23 -5.63
N SER A 119 15.09 20.53 -4.34
CA SER A 119 15.65 21.79 -3.84
C SER A 119 17.17 21.86 -4.05
N LYS A 120 17.89 20.75 -3.86
CA LYS A 120 19.34 20.64 -4.15
C LYS A 120 19.62 20.75 -5.65
N ASN A 121 18.82 20.13 -6.50
CA ASN A 121 19.05 20.16 -7.96
C ASN A 121 18.86 21.56 -8.54
N LYS A 122 18.01 22.42 -7.94
CA LYS A 122 17.89 23.84 -8.34
C LYS A 122 19.15 24.64 -8.05
N THR A 123 19.94 24.28 -7.04
CA THR A 123 21.17 25.01 -6.65
C THR A 123 22.44 24.44 -7.29
N VAL A 124 22.44 23.18 -7.74
CA VAL A 124 23.64 22.44 -8.20
C VAL A 124 23.80 22.38 -9.73
N ILE A 125 23.00 23.12 -10.51
CA ILE A 125 23.08 23.18 -12.00
C ILE A 125 24.49 23.55 -12.51
N LEU A 126 25.40 24.05 -11.67
CA LEU A 126 26.78 24.39 -12.02
C LEU A 126 27.82 23.25 -12.00
N SER A 127 27.56 22.07 -11.41
CA SER A 127 28.60 21.02 -11.30
C SER A 127 28.28 19.77 -12.11
N LYS A 128 29.13 19.51 -13.11
CA LYS A 128 29.05 18.49 -14.16
C LYS A 128 29.38 17.07 -13.69
N ASN A 129 28.90 16.64 -12.52
CA ASN A 129 29.07 15.26 -12.05
C ASN A 129 27.76 14.49 -12.19
N ILE A 130 27.78 13.50 -13.07
CA ILE A 130 26.67 12.57 -13.32
C ILE A 130 26.67 11.55 -12.17
N GLU A 131 26.03 11.89 -11.06
CA GLU A 131 25.75 10.92 -9.99
C GLU A 131 24.27 10.55 -10.03
N SER A 132 23.99 9.27 -10.29
CA SER A 132 22.64 8.73 -10.25
C SER A 132 22.12 8.77 -8.83
N ASP A 133 20.88 9.24 -8.64
CA ASP A 133 20.26 9.32 -7.32
C ASP A 133 19.85 7.93 -6.83
N PHE A 134 20.74 7.31 -6.06
CA PHE A 134 20.50 5.98 -5.50
C PHE A 134 19.30 5.95 -4.54
N SER A 135 18.99 7.08 -3.89
CA SER A 135 17.89 7.15 -2.93
C SER A 135 16.52 7.03 -3.60
N GLN A 136 16.43 7.40 -4.88
CA GLN A 136 15.22 7.27 -5.67
C GLN A 136 14.92 5.82 -6.03
N LEU A 137 15.95 5.06 -6.39
CA LEU A 137 15.83 3.62 -6.66
C LEU A 137 15.37 2.87 -5.41
N ILE A 138 15.92 3.22 -4.24
CA ILE A 138 15.50 2.64 -2.96
C ILE A 138 14.01 2.90 -2.72
N ILE A 139 13.58 4.16 -2.79
CA ILE A 139 12.17 4.53 -2.56
C ILE A 139 11.26 3.81 -3.56
N TYR A 140 11.66 3.72 -4.83
CA TYR A 140 10.92 3.00 -5.87
C TYR A 140 10.72 1.52 -5.58
N ILE A 141 11.78 0.80 -5.21
CA ILE A 141 11.69 -0.63 -4.88
C ILE A 141 10.78 -0.84 -3.66
N PHE A 142 10.94 -0.03 -2.61
CA PHE A 142 10.07 -0.12 -1.45
C PHE A 142 8.61 0.18 -1.79
N ALA A 143 8.34 1.12 -2.71
CA ALA A 143 6.98 1.42 -3.18
C ALA A 143 6.32 0.16 -3.77
N ILE A 144 7.04 -0.55 -4.65
CA ILE A 144 6.53 -1.77 -5.29
C ILE A 144 6.25 -2.85 -4.26
N ILE A 145 7.15 -3.05 -3.29
CA ILE A 145 6.97 -4.05 -2.23
C ILE A 145 5.75 -3.72 -1.39
N PHE A 146 5.60 -2.46 -0.94
CA PHE A 146 4.46 -2.04 -0.13
C PHE A 146 3.14 -2.07 -0.91
N ALA A 147 3.14 -1.65 -2.17
CA ALA A 147 1.97 -1.72 -3.03
C ALA A 147 1.53 -3.17 -3.26
N SER A 148 2.49 -4.08 -3.49
CA SER A 148 2.22 -5.52 -3.64
C SER A 148 1.66 -6.11 -2.36
N TYR A 149 2.20 -5.71 -1.20
CA TYR A 149 1.67 -6.12 0.09
C TYR A 149 0.24 -5.63 0.29
N GLY A 150 -0.04 -4.35 0.03
CA GLY A 150 -1.38 -3.79 0.13
C GLY A 150 -2.39 -4.44 -0.80
N TYR A 151 -1.97 -4.78 -2.03
CA TYR A 151 -2.77 -5.59 -2.95
C TYR A 151 -3.17 -6.93 -2.30
N CYS A 152 -2.21 -7.62 -1.66
CA CYS A 152 -2.49 -8.87 -0.96
C CYS A 152 -3.46 -8.67 0.21
N ILE A 153 -3.30 -7.60 0.99
CA ILE A 153 -4.21 -7.26 2.10
C ILE A 153 -5.65 -7.11 1.63
N LEU A 154 -5.87 -6.45 0.49
CA LEU A 154 -7.20 -6.27 -0.09
C LEU A 154 -7.86 -7.59 -0.53
N LYS A 155 -7.03 -8.57 -0.92
CA LYS A 155 -7.48 -9.89 -1.39
C LYS A 155 -7.58 -10.94 -0.29
N LEU A 156 -7.09 -10.67 0.93
CA LEU A 156 -7.15 -11.61 2.06
C LEU A 156 -8.58 -12.05 2.38
N GLU A 157 -9.55 -11.13 2.35
CA GLU A 157 -10.95 -11.43 2.68
C GLU A 157 -11.64 -12.32 1.62
N SER A 158 -11.16 -12.27 0.38
CA SER A 158 -11.69 -13.06 -0.74
C SER A 158 -10.93 -14.38 -0.96
N SER A 159 -9.83 -14.60 -0.26
CA SER A 159 -8.99 -15.78 -0.42
C SER A 159 -9.65 -17.02 0.18
N THR A 160 -9.47 -18.16 -0.49
CA THR A 160 -9.89 -19.48 0.02
C THR A 160 -8.89 -20.07 1.01
N LEU A 161 -7.73 -19.44 1.21
CA LEU A 161 -6.71 -19.88 2.16
C LEU A 161 -7.09 -19.52 3.60
N ASN A 162 -6.78 -20.42 4.53
CA ASN A 162 -7.01 -20.16 5.94
C ASN A 162 -5.93 -19.25 6.53
N PHE A 163 -6.32 -18.00 6.82
CA PHE A 163 -5.49 -16.98 7.45
C PHE A 163 -5.88 -16.71 8.91
N SER A 164 -6.53 -17.66 9.59
CA SER A 164 -6.95 -17.51 11.00
C SER A 164 -5.81 -17.15 11.96
N ASN A 165 -4.57 -17.52 11.61
CA ASN A 165 -3.36 -17.23 12.37
C ASN A 165 -2.92 -15.76 12.33
N ILE A 166 -3.36 -14.99 11.34
CA ILE A 166 -3.08 -13.55 11.19
C ILE A 166 -4.34 -12.69 11.34
N ASN A 167 -5.49 -13.34 11.52
CA ASN A 167 -6.73 -12.68 11.90
C ASN A 167 -6.71 -12.44 13.41
N ASP A 168 -6.88 -11.21 13.84
CA ASP A 168 -6.65 -10.81 15.23
C ASP A 168 -7.82 -11.26 16.13
N PRO A 169 -7.62 -12.19 17.09
CA PRO A 169 -8.69 -12.70 17.93
C PRO A 169 -9.27 -11.62 18.86
N LEU A 170 -8.46 -10.64 19.27
CA LEU A 170 -8.84 -9.60 20.23
C LEU A 170 -10.04 -8.76 19.78
N PHE A 171 -10.16 -8.51 18.47
CA PHE A 171 -11.29 -7.73 17.93
C PHE A 171 -12.52 -8.58 17.60
N SER A 172 -12.36 -9.88 17.31
CA SER A 172 -13.49 -10.78 17.12
C SER A 172 -14.11 -11.21 18.45
N GLU A 173 -13.31 -11.41 19.49
CA GLU A 173 -13.78 -11.84 20.82
C GLU A 173 -14.44 -10.69 21.58
N GLN A 174 -13.84 -9.48 21.61
CA GLN A 174 -14.47 -8.32 22.28
C GLN A 174 -15.82 -7.92 21.66
N ASN A 175 -16.00 -8.10 20.35
CA ASN A 175 -17.27 -7.77 19.72
C ASN A 175 -18.32 -8.86 19.95
N ASN A 176 -17.92 -10.13 20.01
CA ASN A 176 -18.83 -11.21 20.39
C ASN A 176 -19.28 -11.08 21.85
N GLU A 177 -18.38 -10.76 22.77
CA GLU A 177 -18.73 -10.49 24.18
C GLU A 177 -19.66 -9.27 24.31
N ASN A 178 -19.42 -8.20 23.55
CA ASN A 178 -20.30 -7.03 23.52
C ASN A 178 -21.68 -7.33 22.90
N VAL A 179 -21.74 -8.16 21.85
CA VAL A 179 -23.01 -8.57 21.23
C VAL A 179 -23.78 -9.53 22.13
N GLU A 180 -23.12 -10.50 22.76
CA GLU A 180 -23.77 -11.39 23.74
C GLU A 180 -24.26 -10.63 24.97
N SER A 181 -23.50 -9.65 25.48
CA SER A 181 -23.96 -8.82 26.60
C SER A 181 -25.13 -7.91 26.22
N LEU A 182 -25.19 -7.39 24.99
CA LEU A 182 -26.35 -6.65 24.47
C LEU A 182 -27.58 -7.55 24.28
N LEU A 183 -27.42 -8.74 23.71
CA LEU A 183 -28.51 -9.71 23.54
C LEU A 183 -29.04 -10.22 24.89
N ASN A 184 -28.15 -10.47 25.85
CA ASN A 184 -28.53 -10.88 27.21
C ASN A 184 -29.21 -9.76 27.99
N SER A 185 -28.85 -8.49 27.74
CA SER A 185 -29.54 -7.35 28.35
C SER A 185 -30.89 -7.04 27.71
N GLU A 186 -31.07 -7.29 26.42
CA GLU A 186 -32.39 -7.26 25.77
C GLU A 186 -33.31 -8.39 26.28
N GLN A 187 -32.78 -9.59 26.49
CA GLN A 187 -33.56 -10.68 27.08
C GLN A 187 -33.99 -10.41 28.52
N SER A 188 -33.15 -9.76 29.32
CA SER A 188 -33.50 -9.39 30.69
C SER A 188 -34.50 -8.23 30.76
N LEU A 189 -34.47 -7.29 29.81
CA LEU A 189 -35.51 -6.25 29.66
C LEU A 189 -36.89 -6.85 29.30
N ASN A 190 -36.92 -7.91 28.49
CA ASN A 190 -38.17 -8.62 28.13
C ASN A 190 -38.71 -9.54 29.25
N GLN A 191 -37.98 -9.72 30.35
CA GLN A 191 -38.37 -10.55 31.49
C GLN A 191 -38.69 -9.73 32.75
N ASP A 192 -38.73 -8.39 32.67
CA ASP A 192 -39.15 -7.55 33.78
C ASP A 192 -40.65 -7.78 34.07
N PRO A 193 -41.04 -8.26 35.27
CA PRO A 193 -42.44 -8.56 35.60
C PRO A 193 -43.37 -7.33 35.60
N ASN A 194 -42.82 -6.13 35.48
CA ASN A 194 -43.55 -4.86 35.45
C ASN A 194 -43.71 -4.28 34.02
N GLY A 195 -43.71 -5.16 33.01
CA GLY A 195 -43.91 -4.86 31.59
C GLY A 195 -44.53 -3.51 31.27
N ILE A 196 -43.67 -2.54 30.98
CA ILE A 196 -44.04 -1.40 30.14
C ILE A 196 -43.53 -1.77 28.76
N GLU A 197 -44.44 -2.30 27.93
CA GLU A 197 -44.21 -2.39 26.49
C GLU A 197 -43.97 -0.97 25.96
N LEU A 198 -42.80 -0.76 25.35
CA LEU A 198 -42.50 0.41 24.52
C LEU A 198 -42.61 0.03 23.05
#